data_AF-A0A9P6XUW7-F1
#
_entry.id   AF-A0A9P6XUW7-F1
#
_cell.length_a   1.000
_cell.length_b   1.000
_cell.length_c   1.000
_cell.angle_alpha   90.00
_cell.angle_beta   90.00
_cell.angle_gamma   90.00
#
_symmetry.space_group_name_H-M   'P 1'
#
loop_
_entity.id
_entity.type
_entity.pdbx_description
1 polymer ?
#
loop_
_entity_poly.entity_id
_entity_poly.type
_entity_poly.pdbx_seq_one_letter_code
_entity_poly.pdbx_strand_id
1 'polypeptide(L)'
;MLGSQTLHADPASGIYDFKIPAYNASKAAVNSWTLSLAYELRNTPIKVNTVHPGYVKTDMNGGNGEIEISEGARSSVEMALIGESGASGSFTYLGEPGAGRLCQRRPELQGAGAGTGRPAGRTAAGVHQHVAGGQLVGAVR
;
A
#
# COMPACT_ATOMS: atom_id res chain seq x y z
N MET A 1 2.87 2.20 0.83
CA MET A 1 3.68 2.49 2.03
C MET A 1 3.44 3.92 2.52
N LEU A 2 3.71 4.94 1.70
CA LEU A 2 3.55 6.37 2.06
C LEU A 2 2.11 6.89 2.21
N GLY A 3 1.11 6.16 1.70
CA GLY A 3 -0.30 6.44 1.98
C GLY A 3 -0.85 5.75 3.23
N SER A 4 0.01 5.12 4.05
CA SER A 4 -0.41 4.38 5.25
C SER A 4 -0.30 5.24 6.50
N GLN A 5 -1.44 5.54 7.11
CA GLN A 5 -1.51 6.30 8.36
C GLN A 5 -0.90 5.51 9.52
N THR A 6 -1.12 4.19 9.56
CA THR A 6 -0.55 3.31 10.59
C THR A 6 0.97 3.34 10.57
N LEU A 7 1.59 3.24 9.38
CA LEU A 7 3.05 3.27 9.27
C LEU A 7 3.61 4.66 9.60
N HIS A 8 2.91 5.75 9.26
CA HIS A 8 3.35 7.09 9.63
C HIS A 8 3.18 7.42 11.12
N ALA A 9 2.33 6.69 11.84
CA ALA A 9 2.10 6.86 13.28
C ALA A 9 2.98 5.93 14.15
N ASP A 10 3.63 4.93 13.55
CA ASP A 10 4.45 3.95 14.26
C ASP A 10 5.94 4.36 14.26
N PRO A 11 6.54 4.68 15.44
CA PRO A 11 7.97 4.98 15.55
C PRO A 11 8.91 3.85 15.16
N ALA A 12 8.43 2.60 15.09
CA ALA A 12 9.22 1.48 14.61
C ALA A 12 9.20 1.34 13.07
N SER A 13 8.39 2.15 12.37
CA SER A 13 8.29 2.11 10.92
C SER A 13 9.50 2.76 10.25
N GLY A 14 10.00 2.13 9.18
CA GLY A 14 11.06 2.71 8.34
C GLY A 14 10.68 4.03 7.65
N ILE A 15 9.39 4.43 7.68
CA ILE A 15 8.90 5.70 7.13
C ILE A 15 8.38 6.66 8.20
N TYR A 16 8.75 6.46 9.46
CA TYR A 16 8.30 7.31 10.57
C TYR A 16 8.78 8.75 10.39
N ASP A 17 10.08 8.97 10.21
CA ASP A 17 10.65 10.32 10.04
C ASP A 17 10.52 10.87 8.61
N PHE A 18 10.01 10.06 7.67
CA PHE A 18 9.89 10.44 6.27
C PHE A 18 8.50 10.99 5.94
N LYS A 19 8.35 12.32 5.93
CA LYS A 19 7.08 13.02 5.69
C LYS A 19 7.11 13.85 4.41
N ILE A 20 6.23 13.53 3.46
CA ILE A 20 5.94 14.37 2.30
C ILE A 20 4.44 14.69 2.34
N PRO A 21 4.00 15.75 3.03
CA PRO A 21 2.60 15.92 3.42
C PRO A 21 1.60 15.81 2.28
N ALA A 22 1.82 16.56 1.19
CA ALA A 22 0.92 16.56 0.04
C ALA A 22 0.90 15.20 -0.68
N TYR A 23 2.08 14.59 -0.89
CA TYR A 23 2.19 13.28 -1.54
C TYR A 23 1.53 12.19 -0.69
N ASN A 24 1.85 12.12 0.60
CA ASN A 24 1.32 11.12 1.53
C ASN A 24 -0.20 11.25 1.65
N ALA A 25 -0.73 12.47 1.78
CA ALA A 25 -2.17 12.73 1.79
C ALA A 25 -2.83 12.27 0.48
N SER A 26 -2.24 12.60 -0.69
CA SER A 26 -2.79 12.16 -1.98
C SER A 26 -2.81 10.63 -2.11
N LYS A 27 -1.77 9.92 -1.65
CA LYS A 27 -1.70 8.46 -1.73
C LYS A 27 -2.58 7.77 -0.68
N ALA A 28 -2.80 8.40 0.48
CA ALA A 28 -3.78 7.95 1.46
C ALA A 28 -5.22 8.08 0.92
N ALA A 29 -5.52 9.19 0.25
CA ALA A 29 -6.82 9.37 -0.41
C ALA A 29 -7.06 8.31 -1.49
N VAL A 30 -6.04 8.00 -2.31
CA VAL A 30 -6.11 6.90 -3.29
C VAL A 30 -6.40 5.56 -2.63
N ASN A 31 -5.73 5.22 -1.52
CA ASN A 31 -6.00 3.99 -0.78
C ASN A 31 -7.46 3.92 -0.30
N SER A 32 -7.95 5.02 0.28
CA SER A 32 -9.33 5.11 0.75
C SER A 32 -10.33 4.96 -0.39
N TRP A 33 -10.08 5.62 -1.53
CA TRP A 33 -10.95 5.57 -2.70
C TRP A 33 -11.06 4.17 -3.28
N THR A 34 -9.95 3.44 -3.37
CA THR A 34 -9.94 2.03 -3.81
C THR A 34 -10.87 1.17 -2.96
N LEU A 35 -10.85 1.33 -1.64
CA LEU A 35 -11.72 0.55 -0.75
C LEU A 35 -13.20 0.89 -0.95
N SER A 36 -13.53 2.19 -1.03
CA SER A 36 -14.89 2.63 -1.30
C SER A 36 -15.41 2.10 -2.65
N LEU A 37 -14.60 2.22 -3.70
CA LEU A 37 -14.99 1.77 -5.04
C LEU A 37 -15.10 0.24 -5.13
N ALA A 38 -14.19 -0.49 -4.48
CA ALA A 38 -14.29 -1.95 -4.37
C ALA A 38 -15.58 -2.39 -3.66
N TYR A 39 -16.01 -1.65 -2.64
CA TYR A 39 -17.27 -1.91 -1.95
C TYR A 39 -18.48 -1.64 -2.84
N GLU A 40 -18.53 -0.50 -3.54
CA GLU A 40 -19.63 -0.16 -4.44
C GLU A 40 -19.75 -1.16 -5.59
N LEU A 41 -18.64 -1.61 -6.15
CA LEU A 41 -18.61 -2.54 -7.30
C LEU A 41 -18.60 -4.03 -6.90
N ARG A 42 -18.77 -4.37 -5.63
CA ARG A 42 -18.61 -5.76 -5.11
C ARG A 42 -19.52 -6.81 -5.74
N ASN A 43 -20.64 -6.40 -6.32
CA ASN A 43 -21.62 -7.29 -6.99
C ASN A 43 -21.46 -7.28 -8.52
N THR A 44 -20.36 -6.74 -9.03
CA THR A 44 -20.00 -6.70 -10.44
C THR A 44 -18.74 -7.56 -10.66
N PRO A 45 -18.41 -7.92 -11.90
CA PRO A 45 -17.15 -8.62 -12.17
C PRO A 45 -15.91 -7.72 -11.94
N ILE A 46 -16.08 -6.40 -11.82
CA ILE A 46 -14.99 -5.43 -11.73
C ILE A 46 -14.19 -5.59 -10.43
N LYS A 47 -12.87 -5.70 -10.57
CA LYS A 47 -11.91 -5.74 -9.46
C LYS A 47 -11.18 -4.42 -9.33
N VAL A 48 -11.05 -3.91 -8.11
CA VAL A 48 -10.45 -2.60 -7.84
C VAL A 48 -9.37 -2.75 -6.80
N ASN A 49 -8.12 -2.44 -7.15
CA ASN A 49 -6.99 -2.60 -6.25
C ASN A 49 -5.99 -1.46 -6.37
N THR A 50 -5.18 -1.30 -5.32
CA THR A 50 -4.07 -0.34 -5.30
C THR A 50 -2.75 -1.07 -5.43
N VAL A 51 -1.87 -0.56 -6.30
CA VAL A 51 -0.56 -1.16 -6.52
C VAL A 51 0.53 -0.14 -6.19
N HIS A 52 1.51 -0.58 -5.41
CA HIS A 52 2.75 0.13 -5.19
C HIS A 52 3.86 -0.51 -6.05
N PRO A 53 4.37 0.21 -7.06
CA PRO A 53 5.29 -0.36 -8.05
C PRO A 53 6.71 -0.57 -7.51
N GLY A 54 6.99 -0.13 -6.28
CA GLY A 54 8.35 -0.06 -5.75
C GLY A 54 8.95 1.33 -5.95
N TYR A 55 10.24 1.46 -5.67
CA TYR A 55 10.98 2.70 -5.88
C TYR A 55 11.69 2.65 -7.24
N VAL A 56 10.97 3.08 -8.28
CA VAL A 56 11.32 2.83 -9.69
C VAL A 56 12.13 3.98 -10.27
N LYS A 57 13.23 3.72 -10.98
CA LYS A 57 14.03 4.75 -11.66
C LYS A 57 13.20 5.43 -12.76
N THR A 58 12.76 6.66 -12.52
CA THR A 58 11.88 7.42 -13.42
C THR A 58 12.24 8.91 -13.40
N ASP A 59 11.67 9.71 -14.29
CA ASP A 59 11.88 11.16 -14.22
C ASP A 59 11.29 11.78 -12.94
N MET A 60 10.28 11.14 -12.33
CA MET A 60 9.62 11.62 -11.11
C MET A 60 10.56 11.66 -9.88
N ASN A 61 11.59 10.79 -9.84
CA ASN A 61 12.66 10.84 -8.84
C ASN A 61 14.00 11.30 -9.44
N GLY A 62 14.02 11.88 -10.65
CA GLY A 62 15.26 12.25 -11.33
C GLY A 62 16.20 11.06 -11.54
N GLY A 63 15.65 9.88 -11.79
CA GLY A 63 16.40 8.63 -11.97
C GLY A 63 16.89 7.97 -10.68
N ASN A 64 16.66 8.59 -9.52
CA ASN A 64 17.01 7.98 -8.23
C ASN A 64 15.99 6.88 -7.92
N GLY A 65 16.27 5.62 -8.19
CA GLY A 65 15.38 4.50 -7.90
C GLY A 65 16.18 3.22 -7.66
N GLU A 66 15.61 2.26 -6.95
CA GLU A 66 16.23 0.97 -6.65
C GLU A 66 16.01 -0.04 -7.77
N ILE A 67 14.89 0.05 -8.49
CA ILE A 67 14.48 -0.92 -9.51
C ILE A 67 14.21 -0.28 -10.87
N GLU A 68 14.29 -1.09 -11.92
CA GLU A 68 14.02 -0.68 -13.31
C GLU A 68 12.52 -0.55 -13.60
N ILE A 69 12.20 0.21 -14.65
CA ILE A 69 10.80 0.48 -15.07
C ILE A 69 10.03 -0.82 -15.32
N SER A 70 10.65 -1.79 -16.01
CA SER A 70 10.03 -3.08 -16.33
C SER A 70 9.66 -3.88 -15.08
N GLU A 71 10.51 -3.85 -14.05
CA GLU A 71 10.27 -4.53 -12.78
C GLU A 71 9.12 -3.87 -12.01
N GLY A 72 9.11 -2.53 -11.94
CA GLY A 72 8.03 -1.81 -11.26
C GLY A 72 6.67 -1.92 -11.94
N ALA A 73 6.65 -2.07 -13.27
CA ALA A 73 5.41 -2.23 -14.04
C ALA A 73 4.76 -3.61 -13.83
N ARG A 74 5.53 -4.64 -13.46
CA ARG A 74 5.06 -6.03 -13.37
C ARG A 74 3.80 -6.17 -12.54
N SER A 75 3.80 -5.67 -11.30
CA SER A 75 2.64 -5.79 -10.40
C SER A 75 1.40 -5.07 -10.90
N SER A 76 1.57 -3.97 -11.63
CA SER A 76 0.44 -3.26 -12.24
C SER A 76 -0.17 -4.08 -13.38
N VAL A 77 0.67 -4.72 -14.21
CA VAL A 77 0.22 -5.60 -15.29
C VAL A 77 -0.45 -6.87 -14.74
N GLU A 78 0.15 -7.50 -13.73
CA GLU A 78 -0.44 -8.67 -13.06
C GLU A 78 -1.80 -8.33 -12.47
N MET A 79 -1.88 -7.21 -11.74
CA MET A 79 -3.15 -6.74 -11.17
C MET A 79 -4.15 -6.28 -12.23
N ALA A 80 -3.68 -5.93 -13.43
CA ALA A 80 -4.51 -5.60 -14.60
C ALA A 80 -5.08 -6.84 -15.29
N LEU A 81 -4.54 -8.03 -15.01
CA LEU A 81 -4.89 -9.30 -15.67
C LEU A 81 -5.49 -10.33 -14.68
N ILE A 82 -5.85 -9.91 -13.47
CA ILE A 82 -6.37 -10.84 -12.47
C ILE A 82 -7.70 -11.43 -12.93
N GLY A 83 -7.89 -12.73 -12.69
CA GLY A 83 -9.13 -13.41 -13.01
C GLY A 83 -10.31 -13.01 -12.10
N GLU A 84 -11.49 -13.54 -12.40
CA GLU A 84 -12.73 -13.26 -11.68
C GLU A 84 -12.70 -13.62 -10.18
N SER A 85 -11.88 -14.61 -9.80
CA SER A 85 -11.62 -15.01 -8.41
C SER A 85 -10.52 -14.18 -7.74
N GLY A 86 -9.97 -13.19 -8.44
CA GLY A 86 -8.92 -12.30 -7.98
C GLY A 86 -9.37 -11.36 -6.86
N ALA A 87 -8.38 -10.84 -6.13
CA ALA A 87 -8.61 -9.92 -5.02
C ALA A 87 -9.28 -8.62 -5.48
N SER A 88 -10.11 -8.03 -4.62
CA SER A 88 -10.66 -6.68 -4.77
C SER A 88 -10.57 -5.95 -3.43
N GLY A 89 -10.30 -4.65 -3.45
CA GLY A 89 -10.05 -3.84 -2.27
C GLY A 89 -8.71 -4.12 -1.61
N SER A 90 -7.71 -4.58 -2.37
CA SER A 90 -6.39 -4.92 -1.83
C SER A 90 -5.33 -3.85 -2.13
N PHE A 91 -4.19 -4.00 -1.42
CA PHE A 91 -2.96 -3.27 -1.68
C PHE A 91 -1.83 -4.27 -1.97
N THR A 92 -1.13 -4.11 -3.08
CA THR A 92 -0.04 -5.00 -3.51
C THR A 92 1.28 -4.23 -3.65
N TYR A 93 2.39 -4.83 -3.19
CA TYR A 93 3.75 -4.29 -3.27
C TYR A 93 4.66 -5.32 -3.95
N LEU A 94 5.17 -5.00 -5.15
CA LEU A 94 6.08 -5.88 -5.92
C LEU A 94 5.59 -7.32 -6.17
N GLY A 95 4.26 -7.52 -6.23
CA GLY A 95 3.62 -8.81 -6.45
C GLY A 95 3.19 -9.48 -5.15
N GLU A 96 3.70 -9.01 -4.02
CA GLU A 96 3.33 -9.50 -2.70
C GLU A 96 2.10 -8.74 -2.18
N PRO A 97 1.06 -9.45 -1.72
CA PRO A 97 -0.03 -8.83 -0.98
C PRO A 97 0.56 -8.08 0.22
N GLY A 98 0.35 -6.76 0.29
CA GLY A 98 0.84 -5.98 1.41
C GLY A 98 0.22 -6.47 2.72
N ALA A 99 0.98 -6.41 3.82
CA ALA A 99 0.51 -6.66 5.17
C ALA A 99 -0.60 -5.65 5.52
N GLY A 100 -1.81 -6.00 5.14
CA GLY A 100 -2.95 -5.11 5.03
C GLY A 100 -4.08 -5.85 4.35
N ARG A 101 -4.50 -6.98 4.94
CA ARG A 101 -5.86 -7.49 4.74
C ARG A 101 -6.84 -6.46 5.32
N LEU A 102 -7.00 -5.34 4.60
CA LEU A 102 -7.71 -4.13 5.02
C LEU A 102 -9.23 -4.32 5.01
N CYS A 103 -9.72 -5.43 4.45
CA CYS A 103 -11.12 -5.85 4.53
C CYS A 103 -11.21 -7.37 4.60
N GLN A 104 -10.87 -7.98 5.73
CA GLN A 104 -11.47 -9.27 6.09
C GLN A 104 -12.38 -9.03 7.29
N ARG A 105 -13.68 -9.37 7.14
CA ARG A 105 -14.56 -9.52 8.30
C ARG A 105 -13.86 -10.43 9.30
N ARG A 106 -13.56 -9.93 10.49
CA ARG A 106 -13.27 -10.82 11.62
C ARG A 106 -14.61 -11.25 12.22
N PRO A 107 -15.02 -12.53 12.12
CA PRO A 107 -15.82 -13.09 13.20
C PRO A 107 -14.93 -13.09 14.46
N GLU A 108 -15.49 -12.93 15.65
CA GLU A 108 -14.80 -13.10 16.97
C GLU A 108 -14.30 -11.86 17.74
N LEU A 109 -14.95 -10.69 17.68
CA LEU A 109 -14.75 -9.67 18.73
C LEU A 109 -16.05 -9.35 19.48
N GLN A 110 -16.52 -10.36 20.21
CA GLN A 110 -17.35 -10.19 21.40
C GLN A 110 -16.50 -10.64 22.60
N GLY A 111 -15.82 -9.71 23.26
CA GLY A 111 -15.25 -9.92 24.60
C GLY A 111 -13.74 -9.66 24.77
N ALA A 112 -13.42 -9.02 25.90
CA ALA A 112 -12.10 -8.74 26.50
C ALA A 112 -11.26 -7.68 25.77
N GLY A 113 -10.71 -6.64 26.40
CA GLY A 113 -10.36 -6.42 27.80
C GLY A 113 -8.99 -5.72 27.79
N ALA A 114 -8.89 -4.55 28.41
CA ALA A 114 -7.70 -3.69 28.37
C ALA A 114 -6.43 -4.38 28.92
N GLY A 115 -5.27 -4.14 28.29
CA GLY A 115 -3.98 -4.62 28.77
C GLY A 115 -2.80 -3.91 28.09
N THR A 116 -2.12 -3.08 28.86
CA THR A 116 -0.94 -2.26 28.51
C THR A 116 0.34 -3.09 28.34
N GLY A 117 1.22 -2.72 27.40
CA GLY A 117 2.61 -3.19 27.41
C GLY A 117 3.38 -2.87 26.12
N ARG A 118 4.31 -1.91 26.17
CA ARG A 118 5.27 -1.57 25.11
C ARG A 118 6.65 -2.10 25.50
N PRO A 119 7.42 -2.75 24.60
CA PRO A 119 8.86 -2.84 24.76
C PRO A 119 9.62 -1.99 23.74
N ALA A 120 10.86 -1.70 24.11
CA ALA A 120 11.73 -0.66 23.59
C ALA A 120 12.65 -1.10 22.45
N GLY A 121 13.06 -0.11 21.64
CA GLY A 121 14.43 0.09 21.14
C GLY A 121 15.06 -0.97 20.25
N ARG A 122 15.07 -0.73 18.94
CA ARG A 122 16.20 -1.10 18.07
C ARG A 122 16.49 0.05 17.11
N THR A 123 17.73 0.52 17.15
CA THR A 123 18.35 1.48 16.25
C THR A 123 18.39 0.90 14.84
N ALA A 124 17.65 1.50 13.91
CA ALA A 124 17.78 1.22 12.48
C ALA A 124 18.74 2.25 11.87
N ALA A 125 19.83 1.75 11.28
CA ALA A 125 20.78 2.51 10.49
C ALA A 125 20.06 3.29 9.37
N GLY A 126 20.48 4.53 9.16
CA GLY A 126 19.86 5.45 8.21
C GLY A 126 19.92 4.90 6.78
N VAL A 127 18.73 4.66 6.22
CA VAL A 127 18.55 4.45 4.79
C VAL A 127 18.03 5.76 4.21
N HIS A 128 18.90 6.49 3.50
CA HIS A 128 18.48 7.64 2.70
C HIS A 128 17.73 7.14 1.46
N GLN A 129 16.41 6.92 1.58
CA GLN A 129 15.52 6.71 0.43
C GLN A 129 14.98 8.07 -0.03
N HIS A 130 15.44 8.56 -1.18
CA HIS A 130 14.66 9.52 -1.97
C HIS A 130 13.39 8.80 -2.49
N VAL A 131 12.35 9.52 -2.89
CA VAL A 131 11.04 8.92 -3.20
C VAL A 131 10.62 9.19 -4.64
N ALA A 132 10.27 8.12 -5.36
CA ALA A 132 9.21 8.14 -6.35
C ALA A 132 8.73 6.71 -6.67
N GLY A 133 7.47 6.44 -6.31
CA GLY A 133 6.76 5.24 -6.70
C GLY A 133 5.30 5.60 -6.89
N GLY A 134 4.89 5.80 -8.14
CA GLY A 134 3.52 6.21 -8.49
C GLY A 134 2.54 5.09 -8.13
N GLN A 135 1.80 5.27 -7.05
CA GLN A 135 0.70 4.34 -6.72
C GLN A 135 -0.39 4.43 -7.78
N LEU A 136 -0.73 3.30 -8.40
CA LEU A 136 -1.73 3.16 -9.47
C LEU A 136 -2.99 2.47 -8.91
N VAL A 137 -4.15 2.92 -9.37
CA VAL A 137 -5.43 2.24 -9.17
C VAL A 137 -5.77 1.54 -10.47
N GLY A 138 -5.92 0.22 -10.42
CA GLY A 138 -6.36 -0.58 -11.56
C GLY A 138 -7.77 -1.08 -11.32
N ALA A 139 -8.66 -0.86 -12.30
CA ALA A 139 -9.96 -1.51 -12.40
C ALA A 139 -9.92 -2.48 -13.58
N VAL A 140 -10.16 -3.76 -13.33
CA VAL A 140 -10.15 -4.82 -14.35
C VAL A 140 -11.50 -5.51 -14.37
N ARG A 141 -11.97 -5.85 -15.57
CA ARG A 141 -13.24 -6.56 -15.80
C ARG A 141 -13.13 -8.05 -15.52
#